data_AF-A0A936D9R5-F1
#
_entry.id   AF-A0A936D9R5-F1
#
_cell.length_a   1.000
_cell.length_b   1.000
_cell.length_c   1.000
_cell.angle_alpha   90.00
_cell.angle_beta   90.00
_cell.angle_gamma   90.00
#
_symmetry.space_group_name_H-M   'P 1'
#
loop_
_entity.id
_entity.type
_entity.pdbx_description
1 polymer ?
#
loop_
_entity_poly.entity_id
_entity_poly.type
_entity_poly.pdbx_seq_one_letter_code
_entity_poly.pdbx_strand_id
1 'polypeptide(L)'
;MTPEAVLDVMMRAMWLALEVSGPLLTIGLAVGLVMGLVQAATQLSEPAIGFVPKLLALGAAMITMGGWLLERLTTFGREMLGAVGQIHP
;
A
#
# COMPACT_ATOMS: atom_id res chain seq x y z
N MET A 1 -29.35 2.49 0.81
CA MET A 1 -28.39 1.79 -0.06
C MET A 1 -28.94 0.40 -0.35
N THR A 2 -28.95 -0.04 -1.61
CA THR A 2 -29.35 -1.41 -1.95
C THR A 2 -28.19 -2.38 -1.69
N PRO A 3 -28.43 -3.68 -1.52
CA PRO A 3 -27.37 -4.68 -1.32
C PRO A 3 -26.30 -4.68 -2.43
N GLU A 4 -26.70 -4.39 -3.67
CA GLU A 4 -25.82 -4.30 -4.84
C GLU A 4 -24.84 -3.13 -4.70
N ALA A 5 -25.33 -1.98 -4.22
CA ALA A 5 -24.49 -0.81 -3.98
C ALA A 5 -23.42 -1.06 -2.91
N VAL A 6 -23.73 -1.87 -1.89
CA VAL A 6 -22.74 -2.25 -0.87
C VAL A 6 -21.64 -3.14 -1.47
N LEU A 7 -22.01 -4.11 -2.30
CA LEU A 7 -21.04 -4.98 -2.98
C LEU A 7 -20.10 -4.19 -3.90
N ASP A 8 -20.63 -3.22 -4.65
CA ASP A 8 -19.82 -2.36 -5.51
C ASP A 8 -18.80 -1.53 -4.72
N VAL A 9 -19.20 -1.00 -3.56
CA VAL A 9 -18.30 -0.26 -2.67
C VAL A 9 -17.20 -1.18 -2.13
N MET A 10 -17.54 -2.39 -1.70
CA MET A 10 -16.55 -3.37 -1.23
C MET A 10 -15.53 -3.73 -2.31
N MET A 11 -15.99 -3.96 -3.54
CA MET A 11 -15.11 -4.27 -4.66
C MET A 11 -14.17 -3.10 -4.99
N ARG A 12 -14.68 -1.86 -5.01
CA ARG A 12 -13.84 -0.67 -5.18
C ARG A 12 -12.81 -0.51 -4.07
N ALA A 13 -13.20 -0.77 -2.82
CA ALA A 13 -12.28 -0.72 -1.68
C ALA A 13 -11.15 -1.74 -1.81
N MET A 14 -11.45 -2.97 -2.26
CA MET A 14 -10.43 -3.99 -2.52
C MET A 14 -9.47 -3.57 -3.64
N TRP A 15 -9.98 -3.00 -4.73
CA TRP A 15 -9.14 -2.49 -5.82
C TRP A 15 -8.23 -1.36 -5.35
N LEU A 16 -8.76 -0.42 -4.59
CA LEU A 16 -7.97 0.66 -4.00
C LEU A 16 -6.88 0.10 -3.07
N ALA A 17 -7.21 -0.88 -2.22
CA ALA A 17 -6.25 -1.51 -1.33
C ALA A 17 -5.10 -2.16 -2.13
N LEU A 18 -5.41 -2.83 -3.24
CA LEU A 18 -4.41 -3.42 -4.13
C LEU A 18 -3.57 -2.35 -4.83
N GLU A 19 -4.19 -1.27 -5.32
CA GLU A 19 -3.49 -0.17 -6.00
C GLU A 19 -2.53 0.57 -5.04
N VAL A 20 -2.96 0.83 -3.81
CA VAL A 20 -2.16 1.53 -2.79
C VAL A 20 -1.05 0.63 -2.24
N SER A 21 -1.35 -0.64 -1.97
CA SER A 21 -0.35 -1.58 -1.40
C SER A 21 0.62 -2.13 -2.45
N GLY A 22 0.17 -2.30 -3.70
CA GLY A 22 0.93 -2.94 -4.78
C GLY A 22 2.36 -2.41 -4.93
N PRO A 23 2.56 -1.10 -5.14
CA PRO A 23 3.90 -0.53 -5.33
C PRO A 23 4.82 -0.75 -4.12
N LEU A 24 4.30 -0.56 -2.90
CA LEU A 24 5.09 -0.75 -1.67
C LEU A 24 5.47 -2.22 -1.48
N LEU A 25 4.54 -3.13 -1.74
CA LEU A 25 4.77 -4.56 -1.66
C LEU A 25 5.81 -5.00 -2.69
N THR A 26 5.72 -4.52 -3.93
CA THR A 26 6.71 -4.82 -4.97
C THR A 26 8.11 -4.36 -4.56
N ILE A 27 8.24 -3.13 -4.04
CA ILE A 27 9.54 -2.60 -3.58
C ILE A 27 10.05 -3.40 -2.37
N GLY A 28 9.21 -3.64 -1.38
CA GLY A 28 9.56 -4.39 -0.18
C GLY A 28 9.96 -5.85 -0.48
N LEU A 29 9.29 -6.48 -1.45
CA LEU A 29 9.61 -7.82 -1.95
C LEU A 29 10.92 -7.82 -2.71
N ALA A 30 11.12 -6.90 -3.65
CA ALA A 30 12.35 -6.83 -4.45
C ALA A 30 13.58 -6.62 -3.55
N VAL A 31 13.53 -5.65 -2.63
CA VAL A 31 14.63 -5.37 -1.70
C VAL A 31 14.79 -6.49 -0.69
N GLY A 32 13.69 -7.06 -0.20
CA GLY A 32 13.73 -8.21 0.71
C GLY A 32 14.39 -9.43 0.07
N LEU A 33 14.08 -9.70 -1.21
CA LEU A 33 14.67 -10.79 -1.98
C LEU A 33 16.17 -10.55 -2.18
N VAL A 34 16.56 -9.37 -2.67
CA VAL A 34 17.98 -9.02 -2.89
C VAL A 34 18.77 -9.15 -1.59
N MET A 35 18.26 -8.60 -0.49
CA MET A 35 18.95 -8.70 0.80
C MET A 35 18.99 -10.13 1.35
N GLY A 36 17.95 -10.93 1.11
CA GLY A 36 17.94 -12.35 1.47
C GLY A 36 19.00 -13.14 0.72
N LEU A 37 19.19 -12.88 -0.58
CA LEU A 37 20.28 -13.49 -1.35
C LEU A 37 21.65 -13.07 -0.83
N VAL A 38 21.84 -11.77 -0.52
CA VAL A 38 23.11 -11.27 0.03
C VAL A 38 23.43 -11.95 1.36
N GLN A 39 22.47 -11.98 2.28
CA GLN A 39 22.64 -12.65 3.58
C GLN A 39 22.99 -14.13 3.44
N ALA A 40 22.29 -14.84 2.55
CA ALA A 40 22.55 -16.25 2.29
C ALA A 40 23.94 -16.49 1.66
N ALA A 41 24.33 -15.68 0.68
CA ALA A 41 25.59 -15.81 -0.03
C ALA A 41 26.81 -15.52 0.87
N THR A 42 26.68 -14.56 1.80
CA THR A 42 27.78 -14.17 2.70
C THR A 42 27.68 -14.82 4.08
N GLN A 43 26.68 -15.67 4.33
CA GLN A 43 26.41 -16.28 5.64
C GLN A 43 26.25 -15.25 6.77
N LEU A 44 25.72 -14.06 6.44
CA LEU A 44 25.46 -13.02 7.43
C LEU A 44 24.08 -13.23 8.05
N SER A 45 24.03 -13.47 9.36
CA SER A 45 22.80 -13.70 10.12
C SER A 45 22.39 -12.53 11.02
N GLU A 46 22.94 -11.35 10.78
CA GLU A 46 22.60 -10.16 11.56
C GLU A 46 21.31 -9.52 11.03
N PRO A 47 20.23 -9.44 11.83
CA PRO A 47 18.93 -8.92 11.37
C PRO A 47 18.98 -7.49 10.81
N ALA A 48 19.87 -6.65 11.34
CA ALA A 48 20.01 -5.25 10.95
C ALA A 48 20.35 -5.07 9.46
N ILE A 49 21.16 -5.98 8.90
CA ILE A 49 21.63 -5.93 7.51
C ILE A 49 20.45 -6.04 6.54
N GLY A 50 19.45 -6.88 6.83
CA GLY A 50 18.25 -6.97 5.99
C GLY A 50 17.23 -5.87 6.24
N PHE A 51 17.14 -5.42 7.48
CA PHE A 51 16.09 -4.49 7.90
C PHE A 51 16.34 -3.06 7.40
N VAL A 52 17.55 -2.53 7.58
CA VAL A 52 17.85 -1.12 7.30
C VAL A 52 17.67 -0.77 5.80
N PRO A 53 18.22 -1.52 4.83
CA PRO A 53 18.03 -1.22 3.42
C PRO A 53 16.57 -1.29 2.99
N LYS A 54 15.81 -2.24 3.53
CA LYS A 54 14.36 -2.37 3.26
C LYS A 54 13.59 -1.15 3.78
N LEU A 55 13.91 -0.68 4.98
CA LEU A 55 13.27 0.49 5.56
C LEU A 55 13.58 1.76 4.76
N LEU A 56 14.83 1.95 4.33
CA LEU A 56 15.22 3.07 3.47
C LEU A 56 14.50 3.03 2.12
N ALA A 57 14.38 1.85 1.50
CA ALA A 57 13.68 1.70 0.23
C ALA A 57 12.18 2.00 0.36
N LEU A 58 11.51 1.51 1.41
CA LEU A 58 10.11 1.82 1.67
C LEU A 58 9.92 3.32 2.02
N GLY A 59 10.84 3.90 2.79
CA GLY A 59 10.84 5.34 3.07
C GLY A 59 10.98 6.20 1.80
N ALA A 60 11.90 5.83 0.90
CA ALA A 60 12.06 6.49 -0.39
C ALA A 60 10.81 6.32 -1.28
N ALA A 61 10.19 5.14 -1.28
CA ALA A 61 8.92 4.90 -1.96
C ALA A 61 7.81 5.80 -1.40
N MET A 62 7.75 5.98 -0.08
CA MET A 62 6.79 6.91 0.55
C MET A 62 7.03 8.36 0.19
N ILE A 63 8.29 8.80 0.11
CA ILE A 63 8.59 10.18 -0.28
C ILE A 63 8.20 10.43 -1.75
N THR A 64 8.45 9.45 -2.63
CA THR A 64 8.22 9.60 -4.07
C THR A 64 6.76 9.35 -4.47
N MET A 65 6.10 8.38 -3.85
CA MET A 65 4.73 7.96 -4.18
C MET A 65 3.68 8.46 -3.18
N GLY A 66 4.09 9.06 -2.07
CA GLY A 66 3.19 9.46 -0.97
C GLY A 66 2.07 10.39 -1.41
N GLY A 67 2.37 11.36 -2.28
CA GLY A 67 1.35 12.26 -2.83
C GLY A 67 0.26 11.51 -3.61
N TRP A 68 0.67 10.58 -4.49
CA TRP A 68 -0.26 9.77 -5.27
C TRP A 68 -1.09 8.83 -4.38
N LEU A 69 -0.49 8.18 -3.39
CA LEU A 69 -1.20 7.31 -2.45
C LEU A 69 -2.26 8.09 -1.65
N LEU A 70 -1.90 9.28 -1.17
CA LEU A 70 -2.82 10.17 -0.46
C LEU A 70 -3.95 10.65 -1.39
N GLU A 71 -3.67 10.96 -2.65
CA GLU A 71 -4.69 11.32 -3.62
C GLU A 71 -5.72 10.19 -3.79
N ARG A 72 -5.26 8.94 -3.94
CA ARG A 72 -6.14 7.77 -4.07
C ARG A 72 -7.03 7.56 -2.84
N LEU A 73 -6.43 7.58 -1.64
CA LEU A 73 -7.16 7.40 -0.38
C LEU A 73 -8.16 8.53 -0.14
N THR A 74 -7.76 9.79 -0.37
CA THR A 74 -8.64 10.94 -0.14
C THR A 74 -9.76 11.03 -1.19
N THR A 75 -9.51 10.62 -2.43
CA THR A 75 -10.55 10.55 -3.47
C THR A 75 -11.62 9.55 -3.09
N PHE A 76 -11.22 8.33 -2.72
CA PHE A 76 -12.16 7.32 -2.24
C PHE A 76 -12.89 7.77 -0.97
N GLY A 77 -12.19 8.39 -0.02
CA GLY A 77 -12.79 8.94 1.19
C GLY A 77 -13.84 10.01 0.90
N ARG A 78 -13.59 10.91 -0.06
CA ARG A 78 -14.56 11.92 -0.50
C ARG A 78 -15.78 11.30 -1.16
N GLU A 79 -15.60 10.29 -2.02
CA GLU A 79 -16.71 9.55 -2.63
C GLU A 79 -17.60 8.90 -1.57
N MET A 80 -17.00 8.27 -0.56
CA MET A 80 -17.73 7.65 0.54
C MET A 80 -18.47 8.66 1.40
N LEU A 81 -17.83 9.77 1.78
CA LEU A 81 -18.49 10.83 2.55
C LEU A 81 -19.64 11.47 1.78
N GLY A 82 -19.48 11.71 0.47
CA GLY A 82 -20.55 12.19 -0.41
C GLY A 82 -21.72 11.20 -0.49
N ALA A 83 -21.43 9.90 -0.59
CA ALA A 83 -22.44 8.86 -0.59
C ALA A 83 -23.22 8.79 0.74
N VAL A 84 -22.57 9.06 1.88
CA VAL A 84 -23.21 9.14 3.21
C VAL A 84 -24.07 10.39 3.36
N GLY A 85 -23.63 11.54 2.82
CA GLY A 85 -24.37 12.80 2.87
C GLY A 85 -25.74 12.75 2.16
N GLN A 86 -25.92 11.85 1.20
CA GLN A 86 -27.20 11.63 0.51
C GLN A 86 -28.18 10.72 1.28
N ILE A 87 -27.75 10.12 2.40
CA ILE A 87 -28.57 9.22 3.23
C ILE A 87 -29.33 10.00 4.32
N HIS A 88 -28.93 11.24 4.58
CA HIS A 88 -29.64 12.15 5.48
C HIS A 88 -30.44 13.18 4.64
N PRO A 89 -31.76 13.31 4.82
CA PRO A 89 -32.53 14.40 4.23
C PRO A 89 -32.15 15.77 4.80
#